data_AF-A0A930AJJ7-F1
#
_entry.id   AF-A0A930AJJ7-F1
#
_cell.length_a   1.000
_cell.length_b   1.000
_cell.length_c   1.000
_cell.angle_alpha   90.00
_cell.angle_beta   90.00
_cell.angle_gamma   90.00
#
_symmetry.space_group_name_H-M   'P 1'
#
loop_
_entity.id
_entity.type
_entity.pdbx_description
1 polymer ?
#
loop_
_entity_poly.entity_id
_entity_poly.type
_entity_poly.pdbx_seq_one_letter_code
_entity_poly.pdbx_strand_id
1 'polypeptide(L)'
;MAKKRKKKLNSKFVALIALGLAMAMLLAVGREIMTTLQLRKQMAEAKEKLAQMQEENELLVEEKTKLQDPDYVESYARSNYMFSKDGEQIFFLPDKTDKKKNESNK
;
A
#
# COMPACT_ATOMS: atom_id res chain seq x y z
N MET A 1 55.66 58.18 2.43
CA MET A 1 54.48 57.33 2.12
C MET A 1 54.87 55.87 2.30
N ALA A 2 54.42 55.20 3.37
CA ALA A 2 54.82 53.82 3.68
C ALA A 2 53.91 52.80 2.98
N LYS A 3 54.51 51.98 2.11
CA LYS A 3 53.82 50.96 1.29
C LYS A 3 53.46 49.76 2.17
N LYS A 4 52.18 49.60 2.55
CA LYS A 4 51.68 48.43 3.31
C LYS A 4 52.00 47.14 2.55
N ARG A 5 52.92 46.32 3.08
CA ARG A 5 53.15 44.96 2.60
C ARG A 5 51.93 44.12 2.94
N LYS A 6 51.09 43.80 1.95
CA LYS A 6 50.01 42.82 2.11
C LYS A 6 50.67 41.47 2.41
N LYS A 7 50.43 40.89 3.60
CA LYS A 7 50.82 39.51 3.92
C LYS A 7 50.25 38.62 2.81
N LYS A 8 51.11 38.01 2.00
CA LYS A 8 50.66 37.02 1.01
C LYS A 8 50.17 35.82 1.81
N LEU A 9 48.85 35.64 1.87
CA LEU A 9 48.26 34.45 2.45
C LEU A 9 48.77 33.25 1.65
N ASN A 10 49.17 32.17 2.32
CA ASN A 10 49.73 30.99 1.66
C ASN A 10 48.66 30.35 0.77
N SER A 11 48.65 30.70 -0.52
CA SER A 11 47.60 30.36 -1.49
C SER A 11 47.29 28.86 -1.55
N LYS A 12 48.28 28.01 -1.26
CA LYS A 12 48.12 26.54 -1.20
C LYS A 12 47.25 26.09 -0.02
N PHE A 13 47.35 26.78 1.12
CA PHE A 13 46.56 26.50 2.31
C PHE A 13 45.09 26.93 2.12
N VAL A 14 44.88 28.08 1.47
CA VAL A 14 43.53 28.54 1.09
C VAL A 14 42.88 27.57 0.11
N ALA A 15 43.63 27.06 -0.88
CA ALA A 15 43.13 26.07 -1.83
C ALA A 15 42.76 24.73 -1.16
N LEU A 16 43.54 24.27 -0.17
CA LEU A 16 43.22 23.07 0.60
C LEU A 16 41.94 23.21 1.42
N ILE A 17 41.74 24.37 2.07
CA ILE A 17 40.49 24.65 2.80
C ILE A 17 39.30 24.68 1.84
N ALA A 18 39.44 25.35 0.69
CA ALA A 18 38.39 25.41 -0.31
C ALA A 18 38.01 24.03 -0.85
N LEU A 19 39.01 23.15 -1.08
CA LEU A 19 38.77 21.77 -1.50
C LEU A 19 38.04 20.97 -0.42
N GLY A 20 38.44 21.10 0.84
CA GLY A 20 37.76 20.45 1.97
C GLY A 20 36.31 20.89 2.11
N LEU A 21 36.05 22.19 1.96
CA LEU A 21 34.69 22.75 1.96
C LEU A 21 33.84 22.22 0.80
N ALA A 22 34.41 22.16 -0.41
CA ALA A 22 33.71 21.60 -1.57
C ALA A 22 33.36 20.12 -1.34
N MET A 23 34.30 19.34 -0.78
CA MET A 23 34.07 17.92 -0.48
C MET A 23 32.99 17.72 0.60
N ALA A 24 32.99 18.56 1.65
CA ALA A 24 31.97 18.54 2.68
C ALA A 24 30.57 18.86 2.14
N MET A 25 30.46 19.84 1.23
CA MET A 25 29.19 20.18 0.58
C MET A 25 28.68 19.03 -0.30
N LEU A 26 29.56 18.37 -1.06
CA LEU A 26 29.18 17.19 -1.86
C LEU A 26 28.66 16.03 -0.99
N LEU A 27 29.27 15.79 0.18
CA LEU A 27 28.79 14.77 1.12
C LEU A 27 27.43 15.13 1.72
N ALA A 28 27.19 16.42 2.02
CA ALA A 28 25.91 16.89 2.54
C ALA A 28 24.78 16.66 1.51
N VAL A 29 25.00 17.07 0.26
CA VAL A 29 24.04 16.85 -0.85
C VAL A 29 23.83 15.36 -1.09
N GLY A 30 24.88 14.55 -1.07
CA GLY A 30 24.77 13.09 -1.24
C GLY A 30 23.88 12.43 -0.18
N ARG A 31 23.98 12.85 1.09
CA ARG A 31 23.08 12.38 2.15
C ARG A 31 21.64 12.83 1.93
N GLU A 32 21.43 14.07 1.54
CA GLU A 32 20.10 14.63 1.30
C GLU A 32 19.38 13.95 0.12
N ILE A 33 20.12 13.59 -0.93
CA ILE A 33 19.58 12.80 -2.04
C ILE A 33 19.13 11.42 -1.54
N MET A 34 19.96 10.74 -0.73
CA MET A 34 19.64 9.42 -0.22
C MET A 34 18.40 9.44 0.70
N THR A 35 18.31 10.42 1.60
CA THR A 35 17.14 10.58 2.47
C THR A 35 15.88 10.94 1.67
N THR A 36 16.00 11.80 0.65
CA THR A 36 14.88 12.15 -0.23
C THR A 36 14.36 10.96 -1.01
N LEU A 37 15.26 10.10 -1.51
CA LEU A 37 14.87 8.86 -2.20
C LEU A 37 14.17 7.88 -1.25
N GLN A 38 14.68 7.71 -0.03
CA GLN A 38 14.02 6.88 0.98
C GLN A 38 12.64 7.43 1.36
N LEU A 39 12.54 8.74 1.57
CA LEU A 39 11.28 9.39 1.92
C LEU A 39 10.25 9.30 0.78
N ARG A 40 10.69 9.41 -0.48
CA ARG A 40 9.81 9.20 -1.65
C ARG A 40 9.30 7.76 -1.71
N LYS A 41 10.14 6.76 -1.44
CA LYS A 41 9.71 5.35 -1.38
C LYS A 41 8.70 5.12 -0.26
N GLN A 42 9.00 5.61 0.95
CA GLN A 42 8.09 5.51 2.09
C GLN A 42 6.75 6.20 1.82
N MET A 43 6.76 7.37 1.17
CA MET A 43 5.52 8.05 0.76
C MET A 43 4.73 7.25 -0.27
N ALA A 44 5.39 6.61 -1.23
CA ALA A 44 4.70 5.78 -2.22
C ALA A 44 4.06 4.56 -1.57
N GLU A 45 4.79 3.84 -0.72
CA GLU A 45 4.30 2.68 0.03
C GLU A 45 3.17 3.06 0.99
N ALA A 46 3.31 4.17 1.72
CA ALA A 46 2.27 4.67 2.61
C ALA A 46 0.98 5.04 1.84
N LYS A 47 1.11 5.64 0.65
CA LYS A 47 -0.04 5.96 -0.20
C LYS A 47 -0.73 4.71 -0.74
N GLU A 48 0.04 3.71 -1.16
CA GLU A 48 -0.50 2.43 -1.62
C GLU A 48 -1.26 1.73 -0.50
N LYS A 49 -0.64 1.63 0.68
CA LYS A 49 -1.28 1.04 1.86
C LYS A 49 -2.54 1.80 2.29
N LEU A 50 -2.54 3.12 2.19
CA LEU A 50 -3.70 3.95 2.48
C LEU A 50 -4.83 3.67 1.48
N ALA A 51 -4.53 3.57 0.19
CA ALA A 51 -5.53 3.24 -0.83
C ALA A 51 -6.14 1.84 -0.60
N GLN A 52 -5.30 0.84 -0.31
CA GLN A 52 -5.76 -0.52 0.04
C GLN A 52 -6.67 -0.51 1.26
N MET A 53 -6.29 0.21 2.32
CA MET A 53 -7.09 0.32 3.54
C MET A 53 -8.41 1.07 3.31
N GLN A 54 -8.43 2.06 2.41
CA GLN A 54 -9.66 2.76 2.05
C GLN A 54 -10.62 1.84 1.28
N GLU A 55 -10.12 1.11 0.29
CA GLU A 55 -10.91 0.13 -0.46
C GLU A 55 -11.48 -0.96 0.46
N GLU A 56 -10.65 -1.51 1.35
CA GLU A 56 -11.09 -2.50 2.34
C GLU A 56 -12.16 -1.92 3.28
N ASN A 57 -11.99 -0.66 3.71
CA ASN A 57 -12.98 0.01 4.55
C ASN A 57 -14.32 0.20 3.83
N GLU A 58 -14.29 0.64 2.57
CA GLU A 58 -15.49 0.81 1.75
C GLU A 58 -16.25 -0.51 1.59
N LEU A 59 -15.54 -1.59 1.28
CA LEU A 59 -16.12 -2.94 1.17
C LEU A 59 -16.73 -3.40 2.51
N LEU A 60 -16.01 -3.23 3.62
CA LEU A 60 -16.51 -3.60 4.94
C LEU A 60 -17.71 -2.76 5.38
N VAL A 61 -17.75 -1.47 5.01
CA VAL A 61 -18.89 -0.61 5.28
C VAL A 61 -20.10 -1.07 4.47
N GLU A 62 -19.92 -1.37 3.19
CA GLU A 62 -20.99 -1.89 2.33
C GLU A 62 -21.51 -3.23 2.86
N GLU A 63 -20.62 -4.16 3.21
CA GLU A 63 -20.98 -5.45 3.80
C GLU A 63 -21.73 -5.26 5.12
N LYS A 64 -21.25 -4.38 6.00
CA LYS A 64 -21.93 -4.05 7.24
C LYS A 64 -23.33 -3.48 6.98
N THR A 65 -23.51 -2.60 6.01
CA THR A 65 -24.82 -2.05 5.65
C THR A 65 -25.76 -3.13 5.15
N LYS A 66 -25.27 -4.03 4.28
CA LYS A 66 -26.05 -5.20 3.82
C LYS A 66 -26.45 -6.10 4.99
N LEU A 67 -25.53 -6.38 5.91
CA LEU A 67 -25.79 -7.22 7.09
C LEU A 67 -26.70 -6.55 8.13
N GLN A 68 -26.94 -5.23 8.05
CA GLN A 68 -27.95 -4.55 8.87
C GLN A 68 -29.35 -4.65 8.28
N ASP A 69 -29.47 -4.97 6.99
CA ASP A 69 -30.75 -5.16 6.32
C ASP A 69 -31.30 -6.57 6.62
N PRO A 70 -32.44 -6.71 7.33
CA PRO A 70 -33.02 -8.00 7.66
C PRO A 70 -33.35 -8.86 6.44
N ASP A 71 -33.78 -8.24 5.33
CA ASP A 71 -34.14 -8.97 4.11
C ASP A 71 -32.90 -9.57 3.44
N TYR A 72 -31.81 -8.81 3.43
CA TYR A 72 -30.51 -9.31 2.97
C TYR A 72 -30.02 -10.46 3.84
N VAL A 73 -30.06 -10.33 5.17
CA VAL A 73 -29.61 -11.38 6.10
C VAL A 73 -30.42 -12.67 5.91
N GLU A 74 -31.74 -12.57 5.74
CA GLU A 74 -32.60 -13.72 5.49
C GLU A 74 -32.27 -14.42 4.17
N SER A 75 -32.06 -13.64 3.09
CA SER A 75 -31.67 -14.19 1.79
C SER A 75 -30.28 -14.83 1.84
N TYR A 76 -29.33 -14.21 2.53
CA TYR A 76 -27.98 -14.71 2.72
C TYR A 76 -27.97 -16.02 3.50
N ALA A 77 -28.79 -16.13 4.55
CA ALA A 77 -28.97 -17.36 5.32
C ALA A 77 -29.59 -18.49 4.48
N ARG A 78 -30.62 -18.18 3.69
CA ARG A 78 -31.23 -19.14 2.74
C ARG A 78 -30.21 -19.66 1.72
N SER A 79 -29.47 -18.77 1.07
CA SER A 79 -28.55 -19.13 -0.02
C SER A 79 -27.29 -19.85 0.45
N ASN A 80 -26.70 -19.43 1.57
CA ASN A 80 -25.39 -19.95 2.00
C ASN A 80 -25.47 -21.01 3.09
N TYR A 81 -26.54 -21.04 3.88
CA TYR A 81 -26.65 -21.90 5.06
C TYR A 81 -27.86 -22.83 5.04
N MET A 82 -28.59 -22.90 3.92
CA MET A 82 -29.77 -23.77 3.78
C MET A 82 -30.79 -23.53 4.90
N PHE A 83 -30.99 -22.26 5.27
CA PHE A 83 -31.98 -21.88 6.27
C PHE A 83 -33.35 -21.72 5.59
N SER A 84 -34.43 -22.14 6.25
CA SER A 84 -35.80 -21.99 5.73
C SER A 84 -36.78 -21.64 6.85
N LYS A 85 -37.86 -20.92 6.54
CA LYS A 85 -38.92 -20.58 7.49
C LYS A 85 -39.96 -21.72 7.61
N ASP A 86 -40.81 -21.62 8.63
CA ASP A 86 -41.92 -22.56 8.82
C ASP A 86 -42.82 -22.60 7.58
N GLY A 87 -43.00 -23.80 7.01
CA GLY A 87 -43.76 -24.03 5.78
C GLY A 87 -42.93 -24.01 4.49
N GLU A 88 -41.63 -23.71 4.54
CA GLU A 88 -40.71 -23.82 3.41
C GLU A 88 -40.02 -25.20 3.39
N GLN A 89 -39.66 -25.71 2.21
CA GLN A 89 -38.99 -27.02 2.04
C GLN A 89 -37.76 -26.89 1.13
N ILE A 90 -36.65 -27.47 1.56
CA ILE A 90 -35.35 -27.38 0.87
C ILE A 90 -35.18 -28.58 -0.06
N PHE A 91 -34.86 -28.32 -1.33
CA PHE A 91 -34.61 -29.35 -2.33
C PHE A 91 -33.12 -29.39 -2.69
N PHE A 92 -32.50 -30.55 -2.57
CA PHE A 92 -31.15 -30.80 -3.04
C PHE A 92 -31.21 -31.20 -4.52
N LEU A 93 -30.69 -30.35 -5.41
CA LEU A 93 -30.55 -30.71 -6.81
C LEU A 93 -29.28 -31.54 -6.98
N PRO A 94 -29.32 -32.67 -7.72
CA PRO A 94 -28.12 -33.43 -8.03
C PRO A 94 -27.17 -32.56 -8.86
N ASP A 95 -25.88 -32.57 -8.50
CA ASP A 95 -24.91 -31.75 -9.20
C ASP A 95 -24.82 -32.17 -10.67
N LYS A 96 -24.56 -31.22 -11.58
CA LYS A 96 -24.39 -31.51 -13.01
C LYS A 96 -23.29 -32.56 -13.27
N THR A 97 -22.36 -32.72 -12.33
CA THR A 97 -21.32 -33.75 -12.33
C THR A 97 -21.83 -35.15 -11.99
N ASP A 98 -22.91 -35.26 -11.20
CA ASP A 98 -23.50 -36.55 -10.82
C ASP A 98 -24.29 -37.19 -11.96
N LYS A 99 -24.89 -36.35 -12.84
CA LYS A 99 -25.57 -36.85 -14.04
C LYS A 99 -24.63 -37.55 -15.03
N LYS A 100 -23.37 -37.11 -15.14
CA LYS A 100 -22.40 -37.74 -16.04
C LYS A 100 -21.98 -39.15 -15.61
N LYS A 101 -21.97 -39.46 -14.30
CA LYS A 101 -21.61 -40.80 -13.81
C LYS A 101 -22.69 -41.85 -14.08
N ASN A 102 -23.96 -41.44 -14.10
CA ASN A 102 -25.08 -42.34 -14.30
C ASN A 102 -25.38 -42.64 -15.79
N GLU A 103 -24.92 -41.81 -16.71
CA GLU A 103 -25.03 -42.04 -18.16
C GLU A 103 -23.86 -42.86 -18.72
N SER A 104 -22.68 -42.85 -18.09
CA SER A 104 -21.51 -43.65 -18.50
C SER A 104 -21.56 -45.11 -18.02
N ASN A 105 -22.55 -45.47 -17.20
CA ASN A 105 -22.68 -46.82 -16.60
C ASN A 105 -23.91 -47.58 -17.13
N LYS A 106 -24.47 -47.14 -18.26
CA LYS A 106 -25.59 -47.78 -18.96
C LYS A 106 -25.21 -48.17 -20.38
#